data_AF-A0A3C1BFB0-F1
#
_entry.id   AF-A0A3C1BFB0-F1
#
_cell.length_a   1.000
_cell.length_b   1.000
_cell.length_c   1.000
_cell.angle_alpha   90.00
_cell.angle_beta   90.00
_cell.angle_gamma   90.00
#
_symmetry.space_group_name_H-M   'P 1'
#
loop_
_entity.id
_entity.type
_entity.pdbx_description
1 polymer ?
#
loop_
_entity_poly.entity_id
_entity_poly.type
_entity_poly.pdbx_seq_one_letter_code
_entity_poly.pdbx_strand_id
1 'polypeptide(L)'
;MGMAVRTFLPQTKKVRKPKTLEYSLFPKTVGEHIRKIRIERELSQREVSKQIGVSEDSVTYWEKGRFVPQVQRYPAIIAFLGYYPFTHETQTIAGKLRQLLNCNGWSHKECAKALAIDIGTIKRILRGKITMTRKITAIIELWLQLPDSLKQQYRPL
;
A
#
# COMPACT_ATOMS: atom_id res chain seq x y z
N MET A 1 -64.54 18.17 28.75
CA MET A 1 -63.40 17.34 29.24
C MET A 1 -63.35 16.10 28.35
N GLY A 2 -62.46 15.88 27.39
CA GLY A 2 -61.11 16.38 27.15
C GLY A 2 -60.12 15.21 27.30
N MET A 3 -59.78 14.52 26.20
CA MET A 3 -58.40 14.22 25.78
C MET A 3 -58.37 13.26 24.58
N ALA A 4 -57.86 13.78 23.46
CA ALA A 4 -57.43 12.99 22.32
C ALA A 4 -56.05 12.40 22.62
N VAL A 5 -55.92 11.07 22.57
CA VAL A 5 -54.64 10.39 22.72
C VAL A 5 -53.87 10.54 21.39
N ARG A 6 -52.87 11.42 21.38
CA ARG A 6 -51.94 11.56 20.25
C ARG A 6 -50.98 10.37 20.26
N THR A 7 -51.14 9.47 19.31
CA THR A 7 -50.17 8.39 19.05
C THR A 7 -48.90 9.02 18.50
N PHE A 8 -47.83 9.04 19.29
CA PHE A 8 -46.50 9.35 18.77
C PHE A 8 -45.91 8.08 18.15
N LEU A 9 -45.79 8.06 16.81
CA LEU A 9 -44.89 7.10 16.15
C LEU A 9 -43.44 7.59 16.35
N PRO A 10 -42.52 6.80 16.91
CA PRO A 10 -41.11 7.15 16.93
C PRO A 10 -40.52 6.92 15.54
N GLN A 11 -40.79 7.83 14.61
CA GLN A 11 -40.03 7.89 13.36
C GLN A 11 -38.67 8.54 13.65
N THR A 12 -37.71 7.74 14.09
CA THR A 12 -36.31 8.16 14.02
C THR A 12 -35.90 8.14 12.56
N LYS A 13 -35.98 9.28 11.87
CA LYS A 13 -35.21 9.45 10.64
C LYS A 13 -33.74 9.25 11.00
N LYS A 14 -33.17 8.08 10.69
CA LYS A 14 -31.71 7.90 10.65
C LYS A 14 -31.20 8.77 9.51
N VAL A 15 -31.00 10.06 9.79
CA VAL A 15 -30.26 10.92 8.89
C VAL A 15 -28.85 10.36 8.86
N ARG A 16 -28.46 9.74 7.74
CA ARG A 16 -27.04 9.45 7.50
C ARG A 16 -26.36 10.80 7.52
N LYS A 17 -25.53 11.06 8.55
CA LYS A 17 -24.67 12.25 8.54
C LYS A 17 -23.93 12.26 7.19
N PRO A 18 -23.79 13.42 6.54
CA PRO A 18 -22.97 13.51 5.34
C PRO A 18 -21.63 12.86 5.65
N LYS A 19 -21.17 11.94 4.79
CA LYS A 19 -19.94 11.17 4.96
C LYS A 19 -18.78 12.19 4.96
N THR A 20 -18.45 12.76 6.12
CA THR A 20 -17.20 13.48 6.29
C THR A 20 -16.10 12.53 5.85
N LEU A 21 -15.16 12.99 5.02
CA LEU A 21 -14.03 12.20 4.60
C LEU A 21 -13.25 11.74 5.86
N GLU A 22 -13.48 10.52 6.31
CA GLU A 22 -12.79 9.91 7.46
C GLU A 22 -11.37 9.45 7.13
N TYR A 23 -10.82 9.94 6.01
CA TYR A 23 -9.51 9.61 5.47
C TYR A 23 -8.92 10.78 4.67
N SER A 24 -7.59 10.81 4.54
CA SER A 24 -6.88 11.81 3.74
C SER A 24 -7.10 11.57 2.24
N LEU A 25 -7.48 12.60 1.50
CA LEU A 25 -7.52 12.58 0.03
C LEU A 25 -6.12 12.39 -0.58
N PHE A 26 -5.10 12.80 0.16
CA PHE A 26 -3.68 12.74 -0.18
C PHE A 26 -2.97 11.78 0.77
N PRO A 27 -3.18 10.46 0.64
CA PRO A 27 -2.47 9.48 1.44
C PRO A 27 -0.96 9.55 1.16
N LYS A 28 -0.16 9.49 2.21
CA LYS A 28 1.31 9.52 2.19
C LYS A 28 1.90 8.21 2.67
N THR A 29 1.24 7.55 3.62
CA THR A 29 1.67 6.26 4.15
C THR A 29 0.89 5.11 3.53
N VAL A 30 1.50 3.92 3.49
CA VAL A 30 0.81 2.69 3.04
C VAL A 30 -0.49 2.46 3.81
N GLY A 31 -0.49 2.74 5.11
CA GLY A 31 -1.68 2.63 5.96
C GLY A 31 -2.80 3.60 5.56
N GLU A 32 -2.47 4.83 5.19
CA GLU A 32 -3.44 5.81 4.69
C GLU A 32 -3.99 5.40 3.32
N HIS A 33 -3.14 4.85 2.42
CA HIS A 33 -3.59 4.29 1.16
C HIS A 33 -4.57 3.13 1.36
N ILE A 34 -4.26 2.21 2.29
CA ILE A 34 -5.14 1.10 2.66
C ILE A 34 -6.47 1.64 3.20
N ARG A 35 -6.42 2.59 4.15
CA ARG A 35 -7.63 3.19 4.75
C ARG A 35 -8.51 3.86 3.71
N LYS A 36 -7.90 4.65 2.80
CA LYS A 36 -8.60 5.32 1.70
C LYS A 36 -9.35 4.30 0.85
N ILE A 37 -8.65 3.32 0.29
CA ILE A 37 -9.23 2.30 -0.60
C ILE A 37 -10.27 1.45 0.13
N ARG A 38 -10.03 1.12 1.41
CA ARG A 38 -11.00 0.40 2.24
C ARG A 38 -12.32 1.16 2.34
N ILE A 39 -12.28 2.47 2.65
CA ILE A 39 -13.49 3.29 2.83
C ILE A 39 -14.18 3.54 1.48
N GLU A 40 -13.42 3.77 0.42
CA GLU A 40 -13.95 3.95 -0.95
C GLU A 40 -14.65 2.69 -1.48
N ARG A 41 -14.16 1.51 -1.10
CA ARG A 41 -14.76 0.21 -1.45
C ARG A 41 -15.76 -0.30 -0.40
N GLU A 42 -16.05 0.50 0.63
CA GLU A 42 -16.98 0.18 1.73
C GLU A 42 -16.66 -1.12 2.48
N LEU A 43 -15.38 -1.45 2.61
CA LEU A 43 -14.90 -2.66 3.27
C LEU A 43 -14.64 -2.46 4.77
N SER A 44 -14.89 -3.50 5.54
CA SER A 44 -14.43 -3.61 6.93
C SER A 44 -12.92 -3.93 7.00
N GLN A 45 -12.28 -3.65 8.14
CA GLN A 45 -10.87 -4.01 8.36
C GLN A 45 -10.66 -5.54 8.30
N ARG A 46 -11.66 -6.31 8.73
CA ARG A 46 -11.68 -7.78 8.62
C ARG A 46 -11.73 -8.28 7.18
N GLU A 47 -12.44 -7.62 6.28
CA GLU A 47 -12.46 -8.00 4.87
C GLU A 47 -11.13 -7.68 4.19
N VAL A 48 -10.56 -6.51 4.48
CA VAL A 48 -9.23 -6.13 3.98
C VAL A 48 -8.16 -7.09 4.49
N SER A 49 -8.21 -7.49 5.77
CA SER A 49 -7.24 -8.41 6.33
C SER A 49 -7.30 -9.80 5.68
N LYS A 50 -8.50 -10.29 5.35
CA LYS A 50 -8.69 -11.53 4.56
C LYS A 50 -8.11 -11.42 3.16
N GLN A 51 -8.33 -10.29 2.47
CA GLN A 51 -7.79 -10.08 1.12
C GLN A 51 -6.25 -9.99 1.10
N ILE A 52 -5.65 -9.37 2.12
CA ILE A 52 -4.19 -9.23 2.22
C ILE A 52 -3.53 -10.48 2.84
N GLY A 53 -4.29 -11.31 3.58
CA GLY A 53 -3.80 -12.50 4.27
C GLY A 53 -3.06 -12.18 5.57
N VAL A 54 -3.62 -11.29 6.40
CA VAL A 54 -3.07 -10.86 7.70
C VAL A 54 -4.16 -10.80 8.79
N SER A 55 -3.77 -10.51 10.03
CA SER A 55 -4.74 -10.26 11.11
C SER A 55 -5.45 -8.91 10.93
N GLU A 56 -6.66 -8.80 11.46
CA GLU A 56 -7.41 -7.54 11.51
C GLU A 56 -6.67 -6.44 12.30
N ASP A 57 -5.99 -6.83 13.39
CA ASP A 57 -5.15 -5.91 14.17
C ASP A 57 -4.01 -5.31 13.34
N SER A 58 -3.42 -6.09 12.43
CA SER A 58 -2.37 -5.59 11.53
C SER A 58 -2.89 -4.44 10.69
N VAL A 59 -4.06 -4.61 10.07
CA VAL A 59 -4.72 -3.56 9.28
C VAL A 59 -5.03 -2.35 10.16
N THR A 60 -5.60 -2.58 11.35
CA THR A 60 -5.91 -1.51 12.30
C THR A 60 -4.68 -0.69 12.68
N TYR A 61 -3.55 -1.36 12.95
CA TYR A 61 -2.33 -0.68 13.33
C TYR A 61 -1.67 0.06 12.17
N TRP A 62 -1.73 -0.48 10.95
CA TRP A 62 -1.23 0.21 9.76
C TRP A 62 -2.04 1.47 9.47
N GLU A 63 -3.37 1.38 9.48
CA GLU A 63 -4.25 2.54 9.22
C GLU A 63 -4.12 3.63 10.28
N LYS A 64 -3.78 3.26 11.52
CA LYS A 64 -3.50 4.21 12.62
C LYS A 64 -2.05 4.71 12.63
N GLY A 65 -1.21 4.29 11.69
CA GLY A 65 0.21 4.66 11.63
C GLY A 65 1.05 4.13 12.80
N ARG A 66 0.56 3.13 13.54
CA ARG A 66 1.29 2.54 14.68
C ARG A 66 2.43 1.65 14.24
N PHE A 67 2.26 0.95 13.11
CA PHE A 67 3.28 0.08 12.51
C PHE A 67 3.26 0.21 10.98
N VAL A 68 4.37 -0.18 10.36
CA VAL A 68 4.52 -0.29 8.90
C VAL A 68 4.49 -1.77 8.50
N PRO A 69 3.85 -2.17 7.39
CA PRO A 69 3.88 -3.55 6.94
C PRO A 69 5.31 -4.02 6.63
N GLN A 70 5.57 -5.31 6.84
CA GLN A 70 6.84 -5.92 6.44
C GLN A 70 6.90 -6.06 4.90
N VAL A 71 8.11 -6.08 4.34
CA VAL A 71 8.32 -6.13 2.88
C VAL A 71 7.60 -7.31 2.21
N GLN A 72 7.52 -8.46 2.87
CA GLN A 72 6.84 -9.65 2.34
C GLN A 72 5.34 -9.44 2.16
N ARG A 73 4.74 -8.44 2.82
CA ARG A 73 3.33 -8.09 2.70
C ARG A 73 3.05 -7.09 1.59
N TYR A 74 4.08 -6.42 1.07
CA TYR A 74 3.92 -5.40 0.04
C TYR A 74 3.27 -5.91 -1.25
N PRO A 75 3.57 -7.12 -1.78
CA PRO A 75 2.89 -7.63 -2.96
C PRO A 75 1.38 -7.76 -2.79
N ALA A 76 0.94 -8.31 -1.65
CA ALA A 76 -0.49 -8.45 -1.33
C ALA A 76 -1.16 -7.08 -1.14
N ILE A 77 -0.47 -6.12 -0.55
CA ILE A 77 -0.96 -4.75 -0.40
C ILE A 77 -1.06 -4.06 -1.77
N ILE A 78 -0.05 -4.17 -2.63
CA ILE A 78 -0.05 -3.61 -3.99
C ILE A 78 -1.20 -4.22 -4.80
N ALA A 79 -1.41 -5.54 -4.71
CA ALA A 79 -2.52 -6.22 -5.36
C ALA A 79 -3.88 -5.72 -4.85
N PHE A 80 -4.03 -5.55 -3.53
CA PHE A 80 -5.23 -4.97 -2.93
C PHE A 80 -5.49 -3.54 -3.44
N LEU A 81 -4.48 -2.68 -3.44
CA LEU A 81 -4.61 -1.28 -3.85
C LEU A 81 -4.82 -1.11 -5.36
N GLY A 82 -4.20 -1.98 -6.17
CA GLY A 82 -4.20 -1.90 -7.63
C GLY A 82 -3.15 -0.94 -8.21
N TYR A 83 -2.28 -0.36 -7.38
CA TYR A 83 -1.20 0.55 -7.77
C TYR A 83 -0.05 0.49 -6.77
N TYR A 84 1.06 1.14 -7.09
CA TYR A 84 2.26 1.20 -6.25
C TYR A 84 2.20 2.38 -5.24
N PRO A 85 2.03 2.14 -3.92
CA PRO A 85 1.73 3.19 -2.94
C PRO A 85 2.96 3.83 -2.27
N PHE A 86 4.18 3.55 -2.73
CA PHE A 86 5.40 4.00 -2.04
C PHE A 86 6.04 5.19 -2.73
N THR A 87 6.06 6.33 -2.06
CA THR A 87 6.71 7.54 -2.56
C THR A 87 8.22 7.47 -2.39
N HIS A 88 8.94 7.31 -3.49
CA HIS A 88 10.41 7.36 -3.55
C HIS A 88 10.88 7.59 -5.00
N GLU A 89 12.12 8.06 -5.18
CA GLU A 89 12.70 8.22 -6.52
C GLU A 89 12.77 6.87 -7.25
N THR A 90 12.16 6.75 -8.43
CA THR A 90 12.14 5.52 -9.26
C THR A 90 13.00 5.63 -10.53
N GLN A 91 13.57 6.81 -10.81
CA GLN A 91 14.38 7.05 -12.00
C GLN A 91 15.79 6.45 -11.87
N THR A 92 16.36 6.52 -10.67
CA THR A 92 17.68 5.94 -10.36
C THR A 92 17.63 4.42 -10.30
N ILE A 93 18.79 3.78 -10.52
CA ILE A 93 18.93 2.32 -10.39
C ILE A 93 18.56 1.86 -8.98
N ALA A 94 18.90 2.65 -7.95
CA ALA A 94 18.52 2.39 -6.57
C ALA A 94 16.99 2.40 -6.39
N GLY A 95 16.32 3.36 -7.02
CA GLY A 95 14.86 3.45 -7.09
C GLY A 95 14.22 2.23 -7.74
N LYS A 96 14.66 1.89 -8.94
CA LYS A 96 14.18 0.72 -9.69
C LYS A 96 14.35 -0.58 -8.89
N LEU A 97 15.51 -0.75 -8.25
CA LEU A 97 15.78 -1.90 -7.40
C LEU A 97 14.86 -1.94 -6.16
N ARG A 98 14.59 -0.79 -5.54
CA ARG A 98 13.65 -0.70 -4.41
C ARG A 98 12.23 -1.06 -4.82
N GLN A 99 11.78 -0.56 -5.97
CA GLN A 99 10.48 -0.90 -6.53
C GLN A 99 10.37 -2.40 -6.81
N LEU A 100 11.40 -3.01 -7.41
CA LEU A 100 11.47 -4.46 -7.61
C LEU A 100 11.36 -5.25 -6.30
N LEU A 101 12.11 -4.85 -5.27
CA LEU A 101 12.04 -5.47 -3.95
C LEU A 101 10.61 -5.42 -3.39
N ASN A 102 9.97 -4.26 -3.47
CA ASN A 102 8.62 -4.07 -2.93
C ASN A 102 7.55 -4.83 -3.72
N CYS A 103 7.62 -4.83 -5.06
CA CYS A 103 6.69 -5.55 -5.93
C CYS A 103 6.79 -7.07 -5.77
N ASN A 104 7.99 -7.59 -5.50
CA ASN A 104 8.21 -9.03 -5.29
C ASN A 104 8.15 -9.45 -3.81
N GLY A 105 8.12 -8.49 -2.88
CA GLY A 105 8.17 -8.76 -1.44
C GLY A 105 9.50 -9.35 -0.98
N TRP A 106 10.57 -9.13 -1.75
CA TRP A 106 11.88 -9.70 -1.49
C TRP A 106 12.62 -8.95 -0.39
N SER A 107 13.23 -9.72 0.50
CA SER A 107 14.39 -9.27 1.28
C SER A 107 15.60 -9.03 0.37
N HIS A 108 16.60 -8.31 0.87
CA HIS A 108 17.87 -8.13 0.15
C HIS A 108 18.55 -9.47 -0.18
N LYS A 109 18.37 -10.50 0.66
CA LYS A 109 18.93 -11.84 0.44
C LYS A 109 18.24 -12.56 -0.70
N GLU A 110 16.91 -12.51 -0.76
CA GLU A 110 16.14 -13.12 -1.84
C GLU A 110 16.42 -12.44 -3.19
N CYS A 111 16.49 -11.11 -3.21
CA CYS A 111 16.86 -10.36 -4.40
C CYS A 111 18.28 -10.66 -4.88
N ALA A 112 19.25 -10.73 -3.96
CA ALA A 112 20.62 -11.15 -4.26
C ALA A 112 20.66 -12.53 -4.94
N LYS A 113 19.91 -13.50 -4.39
CA LYS A 113 19.77 -14.84 -4.95
C LYS A 113 19.10 -14.81 -6.33
N ALA A 114 18.00 -14.08 -6.48
CA ALA A 114 17.23 -13.99 -7.71
C ALA A 114 18.02 -13.37 -8.87
N LEU A 115 18.85 -12.37 -8.59
CA LEU A 115 19.63 -11.65 -9.59
C LEU A 115 21.07 -12.20 -9.77
N ALA A 116 21.48 -13.22 -8.99
CA ALA A 116 22.87 -13.67 -8.91
C ALA A 116 23.88 -12.52 -8.62
N ILE A 117 23.46 -11.58 -7.76
CA ILE A 117 24.26 -10.43 -7.32
C ILE A 117 24.63 -10.63 -5.85
N ASP A 118 25.87 -10.31 -5.49
CA ASP A 118 26.27 -10.28 -4.08
C ASP A 118 25.36 -9.33 -3.25
N ILE A 119 24.97 -9.76 -2.06
CA ILE A 119 24.09 -8.98 -1.17
C ILE A 119 24.72 -7.65 -0.74
N GLY A 120 26.05 -7.57 -0.63
CA GLY A 120 26.77 -6.33 -0.37
C GLY A 120 26.65 -5.33 -1.51
N THR A 121 26.63 -5.81 -2.75
CA THR A 121 26.37 -5.00 -3.95
C THR A 121 24.94 -4.47 -3.99
N ILE A 122 23.94 -5.30 -3.68
CA ILE A 122 22.53 -4.86 -3.52
C ILE A 122 22.44 -3.73 -2.49
N LYS A 123 23.04 -3.92 -1.29
CA LYS A 123 23.05 -2.90 -0.23
C LYS A 123 23.77 -1.61 -0.65
N ARG A 124 24.85 -1.71 -1.43
CA ARG A 124 25.63 -0.57 -1.93
C ARG A 124 24.80 0.27 -2.91
N ILE A 125 24.14 -0.39 -3.87
CA ILE A 125 23.24 0.24 -4.83
C ILE A 125 22.09 0.95 -4.09
N LEU A 126 21.41 0.27 -3.16
CA LEU A 126 20.28 0.85 -2.41
C LEU A 126 20.67 2.05 -1.53
N ARG A 127 21.96 2.21 -1.21
CA ARG A 127 22.53 3.37 -0.51
C ARG A 127 22.99 4.49 -1.46
N GLY A 128 22.72 4.37 -2.76
CA GLY A 128 23.14 5.34 -3.78
C GLY A 128 24.61 5.25 -4.17
N LYS A 129 25.36 4.27 -3.64
CA LYS A 129 26.76 4.03 -4.05
C LYS A 129 26.73 3.19 -5.31
N ILE A 130 26.84 3.82 -6.47
CA ILE A 130 26.81 3.14 -7.75
C ILE A 130 28.19 2.51 -8.01
N THR A 131 28.19 1.21 -8.28
CA THR A 131 29.34 0.54 -8.91
C THR A 131 28.86 0.10 -10.28
N MET A 132 29.20 0.87 -11.32
CA MET A 132 28.85 0.54 -12.70
C MET A 132 29.42 -0.84 -13.04
N THR A 133 28.56 -1.84 -13.08
CA THR A 133 28.91 -3.24 -13.32
C THR A 133 27.92 -3.83 -14.31
N ARG A 134 28.34 -4.86 -15.05
CA ARG A 134 27.45 -5.63 -15.96
C ARG A 134 26.20 -6.18 -15.24
N LYS A 135 26.20 -6.26 -13.91
CA LYS A 135 25.07 -6.74 -13.11
C LYS A 135 23.91 -5.75 -13.00
N ILE A 136 24.13 -4.46 -13.31
CA ILE A 136 23.08 -3.43 -13.27
C ILE A 136 22.05 -3.65 -14.39
N THR A 137 22.46 -4.18 -15.55
CA THR A 137 21.55 -4.41 -16.69
C THR A 137 20.42 -5.36 -16.31
N ALA A 138 20.71 -6.42 -15.53
CA ALA A 138 19.70 -7.36 -15.03
C ALA A 138 18.62 -6.67 -14.17
N ILE A 139 18.98 -5.65 -13.38
CA ILE A 139 18.00 -4.86 -12.61
C ILE A 139 17.10 -4.08 -13.56
N ILE A 140 17.68 -3.44 -14.58
CA ILE A 140 16.93 -2.64 -15.55
C ILE A 140 15.98 -3.54 -16.36
N GLU A 141 16.48 -4.67 -16.85
CA GLU A 141 15.69 -5.65 -17.61
C GLU A 141 14.50 -6.17 -16.79
N LEU A 142 14.73 -6.60 -15.55
CA LEU A 142 13.64 -7.07 -14.68
C LEU A 142 12.66 -5.94 -14.34
N TRP A 143 13.15 -4.72 -14.14
CA TRP A 143 12.28 -3.57 -13.88
C TRP A 143 11.41 -3.20 -15.08
N LEU A 144 11.92 -3.34 -16.31
CA LEU A 144 11.15 -3.11 -17.53
C LEU A 144 9.98 -4.09 -17.67
N GLN A 145 10.10 -5.30 -17.12
CA GLN A 145 9.04 -6.32 -17.12
C GLN A 145 7.89 -6.02 -16.15
N LEU A 146 8.03 -5.04 -15.24
CA LEU A 146 6.91 -4.66 -14.38
C LEU A 146 5.76 -4.04 -15.20
N PRO A 147 4.49 -4.27 -14.81
CA PRO A 147 3.35 -3.56 -15.40
C PRO A 147 3.49 -2.04 -15.27
N ASP A 148 3.03 -1.29 -16.28
CA ASP A 148 3.15 0.17 -16.28
C ASP A 148 2.36 0.83 -15.14
N SER A 149 1.27 0.19 -14.70
CA SER A 149 0.49 0.60 -13.51
C SER A 149 1.33 0.62 -12.23
N LEU A 150 2.40 -0.18 -12.16
CA LEU A 150 3.31 -0.19 -11.03
C LEU A 150 4.48 0.78 -11.21
N LYS A 151 4.83 1.16 -12.44
CA LYS A 151 5.91 2.13 -12.74
C LYS A 151 5.46 3.57 -12.49
N GLN A 152 4.17 3.85 -12.60
CA GLN A 152 3.60 5.15 -12.28
C GLN A 152 3.44 5.31 -10.76
N GLN A 153 3.89 6.44 -10.23
CA GLN A 153 3.58 6.79 -8.84
C GLN A 153 2.10 7.15 -8.72
N TYR A 154 1.52 6.84 -7.55
CA TYR A 154 0.18 7.30 -7.22
C TYR A 154 0.08 8.82 -7.37
N ARG A 155 -0.86 9.27 -8.22
CA ARG A 155 -1.22 10.68 -8.38
C ARG A 155 -2.68 10.83 -7.93
N PRO A 156 -2.96 11.60 -6.87
CA PRO A 156 -4.34 11.88 -6.49
C PRO A 156 -5.01 12.65 -7.63
N LEU A 157 -6.28 12.31 -7.89
CA LEU A 157 -7.17 13.07 -8.78
C LEU A 157 -7.49 14.43 -8.16
#